data_AF-A0A6F9AV40-F1
#
_entry.id   AF-A0A6F9AV40-F1
#
_cell.length_a   1.000
_cell.length_b   1.000
_cell.length_c   1.000
_cell.angle_alpha   90.00
_cell.angle_beta   90.00
_cell.angle_gamma   90.00
#
_symmetry.space_group_name_H-M   'P 1'
#
loop_
_entity.id
_entity.type
_entity.pdbx_description
1 polymer ?
#
loop_
_entity_poly.entity_id
_entity_poly.type
_entity_poly.pdbx_seq_one_letter_code
_entity_poly.pdbx_strand_id
1 'polypeptide(L)'
;MDPRTTFARWRINAPYKPITRKGLGQRMGGGKGAIDHYVTPVKYGRMIVEVGGRLELGEVEPILKEVAKKLPFPAKVVSRESLAAMQREQQDMELNNQNPWTFQRIARGNMLGVRRVLSPFDLHNHGKYSGKFHNPGRV
;
A
#
# COMPACT_ATOMS: atom_id res chain seq x y z
N MET A 1 -13.86 16.39 15.85
CA MET A 1 -14.15 16.95 14.51
C MET A 1 -15.48 17.66 14.58
N ASP A 2 -15.53 18.92 14.17
CA ASP A 2 -16.78 19.67 14.11
C ASP A 2 -17.62 19.15 12.91
N PRO A 3 -18.81 18.57 13.15
CA PRO A 3 -19.66 18.02 12.10
C PRO A 3 -20.21 19.09 11.14
N ARG A 4 -20.13 20.38 11.49
CA ARG A 4 -20.64 21.49 10.66
C ARG A 4 -19.64 21.91 9.58
N THR A 5 -18.35 21.80 9.87
CA THR A 5 -17.26 22.30 9.00
C THR A 5 -16.49 21.19 8.31
N THR A 6 -16.57 19.96 8.84
CA THR A 6 -15.77 18.81 8.39
C THR A 6 -16.65 17.63 8.02
N PHE A 7 -16.25 16.88 6.99
CA PHE A 7 -16.82 15.59 6.63
C PHE A 7 -15.72 14.54 6.46
N ALA A 8 -16.08 13.28 6.67
CA ALA A 8 -15.22 12.13 6.39
C ALA A 8 -15.97 11.13 5.48
N ARG A 9 -15.25 10.52 4.55
CA ARG A 9 -15.78 9.50 3.64
C ARG A 9 -14.88 8.28 3.61
N TRP A 10 -15.51 7.11 3.62
CA TRP A 10 -14.83 5.86 3.37
C TRP A 10 -14.47 5.75 1.89
N ARG A 11 -13.19 5.43 1.62
CA ARG A 11 -12.68 5.16 0.28
C ARG A 11 -12.48 3.68 0.02
N ILE A 12 -12.84 2.83 0.98
CA ILE A 12 -12.83 1.37 0.84
C ILE A 12 -14.25 0.83 0.90
N ASN A 13 -14.47 -0.31 0.24
CA ASN A 13 -15.75 -0.99 0.25
C ASN A 13 -15.94 -1.75 1.57
N ALA A 14 -17.20 -2.03 1.88
CA ALA A 14 -17.55 -2.98 2.93
C ALA A 14 -16.88 -4.35 2.67
N PRO A 15 -16.54 -5.11 3.72
CA PRO A 15 -15.92 -6.42 3.58
C PRO A 15 -16.72 -7.36 2.68
N TYR A 16 -16.07 -7.89 1.64
CA TYR A 16 -16.74 -8.71 0.62
C TYR A 16 -15.98 -10.00 0.29
N LYS A 17 -14.70 -10.11 0.64
CA LYS A 17 -13.89 -11.29 0.35
C LYS A 17 -14.03 -12.32 1.48
N PRO A 18 -14.61 -13.51 1.25
CA PRO A 18 -14.77 -14.51 2.31
C PRO A 18 -13.42 -15.15 2.66
N ILE A 19 -13.16 -15.27 3.96
CA ILE A 19 -12.05 -16.03 4.53
C ILE A 19 -12.62 -17.30 5.16
N THR A 20 -12.14 -18.46 4.71
CA THR A 20 -12.57 -19.75 5.24
C THR A 20 -11.62 -20.27 6.30
N ARG A 21 -12.15 -20.88 7.36
CA ARG A 21 -11.36 -21.47 8.45
C ARG A 21 -11.90 -22.85 8.79
N LYS A 22 -11.00 -23.81 9.04
CA LYS A 22 -11.35 -25.13 9.60
C LYS A 22 -11.37 -25.06 11.13
N GLY A 23 -12.18 -25.92 11.75
CA GLY A 23 -12.19 -26.07 13.20
C GLY A 23 -10.81 -26.43 13.75
N LEU A 24 -10.50 -25.95 14.96
CA LEU A 24 -9.25 -26.27 15.65
C LEU A 24 -9.18 -27.78 15.93
N GLY A 25 -8.00 -28.39 15.74
CA GLY A 25 -7.76 -29.81 15.99
C GLY A 25 -8.11 -30.77 14.85
N GLN A 26 -8.60 -30.26 13.71
CA GLN A 26 -8.87 -31.09 12.53
C GLN A 26 -7.57 -31.49 11.81
N ARG A 27 -7.54 -32.72 11.27
CA ARG A 27 -6.44 -33.18 10.40
C ARG A 27 -6.47 -32.44 9.05
N MET A 28 -5.35 -32.48 8.33
CA MET A 28 -5.28 -31.98 6.95
C MET A 28 -6.14 -32.87 6.03
N GLY A 29 -6.70 -32.29 4.96
CA GLY A 29 -7.65 -32.96 4.06
C GLY A 29 -9.13 -32.72 4.42
N GLY A 30 -10.06 -33.45 3.81
CA GLY A 30 -11.51 -33.33 4.12
C GLY A 30 -12.23 -32.11 3.54
N GLY A 31 -11.71 -31.53 2.44
CA GLY A 31 -12.35 -30.41 1.76
C GLY A 31 -12.02 -29.02 2.32
N LYS A 32 -12.76 -27.99 1.88
CA LYS A 32 -12.59 -26.59 2.31
C LYS A 32 -13.45 -26.31 3.55
N GLY A 33 -12.96 -25.47 4.46
CA GLY A 33 -13.73 -25.06 5.64
C GLY A 33 -14.88 -24.10 5.30
N ALA A 34 -15.76 -23.88 6.28
CA ALA A 34 -16.82 -22.88 6.19
C ALA A 34 -16.25 -21.44 6.19
N ILE A 35 -17.07 -20.48 5.77
CA ILE A 35 -16.73 -19.05 5.81
C ILE A 35 -16.75 -18.59 7.27
N ASP A 36 -15.67 -17.94 7.70
CA ASP A 36 -15.49 -17.42 9.05
C ASP A 36 -15.84 -15.92 9.11
N HIS A 37 -15.22 -15.12 8.25
CA HIS A 37 -15.48 -13.68 8.15
C HIS A 37 -15.19 -13.16 6.74
N TYR A 38 -15.58 -11.91 6.49
CA TYR A 38 -15.27 -11.19 5.25
C TYR A 38 -14.20 -10.13 5.49
N VAL A 39 -13.37 -9.90 4.48
CA VAL A 39 -12.33 -8.85 4.49
C VAL A 39 -12.37 -7.98 3.24
N THR A 40 -11.74 -6.83 3.30
CA THR A 40 -11.48 -5.96 2.14
C THR A 40 -9.99 -5.96 1.83
N PRO A 41 -9.55 -6.46 0.66
CA PRO A 41 -8.15 -6.39 0.27
C PRO A 41 -7.75 -4.95 -0.07
N VAL A 42 -6.61 -4.50 0.46
CA VAL A 42 -6.05 -3.16 0.25
C VAL A 42 -4.67 -3.29 -0.39
N LYS A 43 -4.44 -2.55 -1.48
CA LYS A 43 -3.13 -2.43 -2.13
C LYS A 43 -2.41 -1.17 -1.66
N TYR A 44 -1.08 -1.13 -1.82
CA TYR A 44 -0.30 0.08 -1.56
C TYR A 44 -0.81 1.27 -2.40
N GLY A 45 -0.70 2.47 -1.84
CA GLY A 45 -1.17 3.71 -2.49
C GLY A 45 -2.69 3.93 -2.44
N ARG A 46 -3.46 3.03 -1.80
CA ARG A 46 -4.90 3.20 -1.65
C ARG A 46 -5.24 4.14 -0.50
N MET A 47 -6.09 5.14 -0.76
CA MET A 47 -6.68 5.96 0.30
C MET A 47 -7.76 5.17 1.06
N ILE A 48 -7.75 5.24 2.39
CA ILE A 48 -8.68 4.51 3.27
C ILE A 48 -9.84 5.39 3.71
N VAL A 49 -9.51 6.54 4.30
CA VAL A 49 -10.45 7.57 4.71
C VAL A 49 -10.04 8.87 4.05
N GLU A 50 -11.01 9.58 3.50
CA GLU A 50 -10.86 10.94 3.01
C GLU A 50 -11.56 11.88 3.98
N VAL A 51 -10.87 12.94 4.38
CA VAL A 51 -11.43 14.01 5.22
C VAL A 51 -11.34 15.31 4.44
N GLY A 52 -12.43 16.08 4.44
CA GLY A 52 -12.50 17.36 3.76
C GLY A 52 -13.38 18.33 4.53
N GLY A 53 -13.32 19.61 4.17
CA GLY A 53 -14.02 20.67 4.88
C GLY A 53 -13.23 21.97 4.92
N ARG A 54 -13.71 22.94 5.69
CA ARG A 54 -12.98 24.17 6.00
C ARG A 54 -12.09 23.92 7.21
N LEU A 55 -10.99 23.20 6.99
CA LEU A 55 -10.06 22.77 8.03
C LEU A 55 -8.62 22.89 7.54
N GLU A 56 -7.73 23.18 8.48
CA GLU A 56 -6.29 23.11 8.26
C GLU A 56 -5.78 21.70 8.58
N LEU A 57 -4.73 21.26 7.88
CA LEU A 57 -4.19 19.90 8.06
C LEU A 57 -3.80 19.63 9.52
N GLY A 58 -3.28 20.64 10.22
CA GLY A 58 -2.83 20.53 11.61
C GLY A 58 -3.92 20.10 12.60
N GLU A 59 -5.19 20.39 12.33
CA GLU A 59 -6.30 20.00 13.22
C GLU A 59 -6.64 18.51 13.11
N VAL A 60 -6.48 17.94 11.91
CA VAL A 60 -6.91 16.57 11.59
C VAL A 60 -5.74 15.58 11.61
N GLU A 61 -4.52 16.07 11.37
CA GLU A 61 -3.30 15.26 11.30
C GLU A 61 -3.05 14.40 12.54
N PRO A 62 -3.19 14.89 13.80
CA PRO A 62 -2.95 14.07 14.99
C PRO A 62 -3.91 12.87 15.07
N ILE A 63 -5.19 13.09 14.76
CA ILE A 63 -6.23 12.06 14.78
C ILE A 63 -5.95 11.02 13.70
N LEU A 64 -5.67 11.46 12.48
CA LEU A 64 -5.36 10.54 11.38
C LEU A 64 -4.05 9.78 11.60
N LYS A 65 -3.05 10.39 12.26
CA LYS A 65 -1.81 9.70 12.66
C LYS A 65 -2.09 8.61 13.69
N GLU A 66 -2.98 8.84 14.65
CA GLU A 66 -3.37 7.82 15.62
C GLU A 66 -4.09 6.63 14.94
N VAL A 67 -5.02 6.93 14.02
CA VAL A 67 -5.69 5.90 13.21
C VAL A 67 -4.68 5.13 12.36
N ALA A 68 -3.74 5.82 11.72
CA ALA A 68 -2.71 5.19 10.89
C ALA A 68 -1.84 4.20 11.69
N LYS A 69 -1.52 4.52 12.96
CA LYS A 69 -0.78 3.60 13.85
C LYS A 69 -1.56 2.34 14.21
N LYS A 70 -2.90 2.40 14.20
CA LYS A 70 -3.79 1.27 14.52
C LYS A 70 -4.04 0.35 13.31
N LEU A 71 -3.66 0.78 12.10
CA LEU A 71 -3.83 -0.04 10.90
C LEU A 71 -2.80 -1.17 10.86
N PRO A 72 -3.16 -2.36 10.30
CA PRO A 72 -2.26 -3.51 10.23
C PRO A 72 -1.18 -3.39 9.15
N PHE A 73 -1.05 -2.22 8.51
CA PHE A 73 -0.08 -1.91 7.48
C PHE A 73 0.43 -0.47 7.64
N PRO A 74 1.66 -0.16 7.17
CA PRO A 74 2.19 1.20 7.21
C PRO A 74 1.28 2.16 6.44
N ALA A 75 0.79 3.18 7.13
CA ALA A 75 -0.04 4.23 6.57
C ALA A 75 0.56 5.60 6.90
N LYS A 76 0.40 6.55 5.97
CA LYS A 76 0.86 7.93 6.11
C LYS A 76 -0.31 8.86 5.86
N VAL A 77 -0.41 9.89 6.69
CA VAL A 77 -1.37 10.99 6.47
C VAL A 77 -0.80 11.88 5.38
N VAL A 78 -1.62 12.18 4.37
CA VAL A 78 -1.20 12.94 3.20
C VAL A 78 -2.25 13.99 2.86
N SER A 79 -1.80 15.21 2.58
CA SER A 79 -2.60 16.23 1.90
C SER A 79 -2.34 16.17 0.39
N ARG A 80 -3.13 16.91 -0.40
CA ARG A 80 -2.91 17.03 -1.85
C ARG A 80 -1.51 17.54 -2.17
N GLU A 81 -1.04 18.55 -1.44
CA GLU A 81 0.27 19.17 -1.63
C GLU A 81 1.40 18.24 -1.17
N SER A 82 1.25 17.62 0.01
CA SER A 82 2.22 16.65 0.52
C SER A 82 2.36 15.44 -0.42
N LEU A 83 1.26 14.96 -1.00
CA LEU A 83 1.29 13.87 -1.97
C LEU A 83 2.02 14.26 -3.26
N ALA A 84 1.75 15.46 -3.78
CA ALA A 84 2.44 15.97 -4.96
C ALA A 84 3.94 16.17 -4.70
N ALA A 85 4.31 16.68 -3.52
CA ALA A 85 5.72 16.83 -3.12
C ALA A 85 6.44 15.48 -3.06
N MET A 86 5.84 14.45 -2.44
CA MET A 86 6.44 13.10 -2.40
C MET A 86 6.61 12.48 -3.79
N GLN A 87 5.67 12.73 -4.70
CA GLN A 87 5.78 12.24 -6.08
C GLN A 87 6.91 12.93 -6.84
N ARG A 88 7.07 14.25 -6.67
CA ARG A 88 8.17 15.01 -7.25
C ARG A 88 9.51 14.56 -6.69
N GLU A 89 9.62 14.41 -5.38
CA GLU A 89 10.83 13.90 -4.72
C GLU A 89 11.23 12.52 -5.28
N GLN A 90 10.26 11.61 -5.47
CA GLN A 90 10.52 10.31 -6.08
C GLN A 90 11.04 10.43 -7.52
N GLN A 91 10.44 11.30 -8.32
CA GLN A 91 10.87 11.56 -9.70
C GLN A 91 12.28 12.16 -9.72
N ASP A 92 12.55 13.11 -8.83
CA ASP A 92 13.86 13.75 -8.70
C ASP A 92 14.93 12.73 -8.29
N MET A 93 14.63 11.81 -7.37
CA MET A 93 15.55 10.72 -7.00
C MET A 93 15.83 9.78 -8.17
N GLU A 94 14.82 9.47 -9.01
CA GLU A 94 14.97 8.63 -10.20
C GLU A 94 15.80 9.31 -11.28
N LEU A 95 15.55 10.60 -11.54
CA LEU A 95 16.25 11.40 -12.55
C LEU A 95 17.70 11.70 -12.14
N ASN A 96 17.93 11.98 -10.85
CA ASN A 96 19.25 12.32 -10.32
C ASN A 96 20.06 11.10 -9.89
N ASN A 97 19.59 9.88 -10.18
CA ASN A 97 20.28 8.64 -9.86
C ASN A 97 21.61 8.54 -10.63
N GLN A 98 22.73 8.68 -9.92
CA GLN A 98 24.08 8.58 -10.50
C GLN A 98 24.46 7.16 -10.89
N ASN A 99 23.77 6.15 -10.35
CA ASN A 99 24.08 4.76 -10.65
C ASN A 99 23.58 4.41 -12.07
N PRO A 100 24.46 4.03 -13.01
CA PRO A 100 24.06 3.67 -14.38
C PRO A 100 23.26 2.36 -14.45
N TRP A 101 23.24 1.60 -13.35
CA TRP A 101 22.58 0.30 -13.22
C TRP A 101 21.29 0.40 -12.42
N THR A 102 20.17 0.59 -13.13
CA THR A 102 18.84 0.54 -12.52
C THR A 102 18.29 -0.88 -12.50
N PHE A 103 17.47 -1.20 -11.49
CA PHE A 103 16.82 -2.51 -11.42
C PHE A 103 15.97 -2.80 -12.66
N GLN A 104 15.24 -1.80 -13.14
CA GLN A 104 14.44 -1.90 -14.35
C GLN A 104 15.29 -2.30 -15.56
N ARG A 105 16.47 -1.69 -15.73
CA ARG A 105 17.39 -1.99 -16.84
C ARG A 105 17.91 -3.43 -16.74
N ILE A 106 18.38 -3.85 -15.57
CA ILE A 106 18.93 -5.19 -15.33
C ILE A 106 17.85 -6.26 -15.57
N ALA A 107 16.66 -6.09 -14.98
CA ALA A 107 15.57 -7.06 -15.08
C ALA A 107 15.02 -7.15 -16.51
N ARG A 108 14.83 -6.01 -17.20
CA ARG A 108 14.39 -6.00 -18.60
C ARG A 108 15.45 -6.58 -19.53
N GLY A 109 16.72 -6.29 -19.33
CA GLY A 109 17.81 -6.86 -20.13
C GLY A 109 18.09 -8.34 -19.85
N ASN A 110 17.47 -8.94 -18.83
CA ASN A 110 17.83 -10.27 -18.32
C ASN A 110 19.35 -10.41 -18.10
N MET A 111 19.98 -9.35 -17.61
CA MET A 111 21.42 -9.32 -17.41
C MET A 111 21.81 -10.42 -16.41
N LEU A 112 22.90 -11.13 -16.71
CA LEU A 112 23.39 -12.27 -15.91
C LEU A 112 22.34 -13.38 -15.67
N GLY A 113 21.29 -13.46 -16.50
CA GLY A 113 20.23 -14.45 -16.34
C GLY A 113 19.36 -14.23 -15.10
N VAL A 114 19.31 -13.00 -14.55
CA VAL A 114 18.63 -12.68 -13.29
C VAL A 114 17.15 -13.07 -13.26
N ARG A 115 16.48 -13.17 -14.43
CA ARG A 115 15.06 -13.57 -14.50
C ARG A 115 14.80 -15.00 -14.02
N ARG A 116 15.83 -15.84 -13.88
CA ARG A 116 15.69 -17.16 -13.24
C ARG A 116 15.24 -17.06 -11.78
N VAL A 117 15.58 -15.97 -11.09
CA VAL A 117 15.27 -15.75 -9.66
C VAL A 117 14.24 -14.64 -9.42
N LEU A 118 13.92 -13.84 -10.44
CA LEU A 118 12.92 -12.78 -10.34
C LEU A 118 11.52 -13.29 -10.67
N SER A 119 10.52 -12.66 -10.06
CA SER A 119 9.13 -12.85 -10.43
C SER A 119 8.80 -12.09 -11.72
N PRO A 120 7.88 -12.59 -12.56
CA PRO A 120 7.34 -11.81 -13.68
C PRO A 120 6.77 -10.45 -13.25
N PHE A 121 6.25 -10.34 -12.02
CA PHE A 121 5.73 -9.08 -11.49
C PHE A 121 6.83 -8.03 -11.24
N ASP A 122 8.08 -8.45 -11.02
CA ASP A 122 9.20 -7.52 -10.77
C ASP A 122 9.55 -6.70 -12.00
N LEU A 123 9.23 -7.21 -13.21
CA LEU A 123 9.38 -6.48 -14.47
C LEU A 123 8.46 -5.26 -14.55
N HIS A 124 7.29 -5.34 -13.90
CA HIS A 124 6.32 -4.25 -13.80
C HIS A 124 6.58 -3.36 -12.58
N ASN A 125 6.92 -3.98 -11.45
CA ASN A 125 7.07 -3.31 -10.16
C ASN A 125 8.44 -2.64 -9.95
N HIS A 126 9.40 -2.92 -10.84
CA HIS A 126 10.74 -2.33 -10.84
C HIS A 126 11.49 -2.49 -9.50
N GLY A 127 11.21 -3.56 -8.76
CA GLY A 127 11.85 -3.84 -7.47
C GLY A 127 11.41 -2.95 -6.32
N LYS A 128 10.38 -2.10 -6.51
CA LYS A 128 9.81 -1.22 -5.47
C LYS A 128 8.94 -1.97 -4.48
N TYR A 129 8.59 -3.22 -4.78
CA TYR A 129 7.71 -4.04 -3.95
C TYR A 129 8.36 -5.37 -3.59
N SER A 130 8.13 -5.82 -2.36
CA SER A 130 8.43 -7.17 -1.90
C SER A 130 7.21 -7.74 -1.19
N GLY A 131 6.49 -8.64 -1.86
CA GLY A 131 5.19 -9.12 -1.41
C GLY A 131 4.20 -7.97 -1.22
N LYS A 132 3.81 -7.69 0.03
CA LYS A 132 2.88 -6.59 0.38
C LYS A 132 3.56 -5.26 0.71
N PHE A 133 4.89 -5.25 0.85
CA PHE A 133 5.63 -4.08 1.32
C PHE A 133 6.12 -3.23 0.15
N HIS A 134 6.12 -1.91 0.35
CA HIS A 134 6.66 -0.92 -0.60
C HIS A 134 7.94 -0.30 -0.06
N ASN A 135 8.96 -0.19 -0.90
CA ASN A 135 10.27 0.35 -0.58
C ASN A 135 10.40 1.75 -1.19
N PRO A 136 10.17 2.83 -0.42
CA PRO A 136 10.20 4.19 -0.97
C PRO A 136 11.60 4.62 -1.42
N GLY A 137 12.67 4.12 -0.79
CA GLY A 137 14.05 4.44 -1.20
C GLY A 137 14.54 3.70 -2.45
N ARG A 138 13.68 2.93 -3.14
CA ARG A 138 14.07 2.18 -4.34
C ARG A 138 13.81 3.04 -5.59
N VAL A 139 14.87 3.28 -6.36
CA VAL A 139 14.86 3.95 -7.67
C VAL A 139 15.38 3.05 -8.78
#